data_AF-A0AAW5A5E5-F1
#
_entry.id   AF-A0AAW5A5E5-F1
#
_cell.length_a   1.000
_cell.length_b   1.000
_cell.length_c   1.000
_cell.angle_alpha   90.00
_cell.angle_beta   90.00
_cell.angle_gamma   90.00
#
_symmetry.space_group_name_H-M   'P 1'
#
loop_
_entity.id
_entity.type
_entity.pdbx_description
1 polymer ?
#
loop_
_entity_poly.entity_id
_entity_poly.type
_entity_poly.pdbx_seq_one_letter_code
_entity_poly.pdbx_strand_id
1 'polypeptide(L)'
;MARPGIMYVHVAAAAAQLVAQGKNPTIDSVREALGGTGSKSTIAPLLKRWKAAHQDTVAHAELGLPAELVLALKGVYETVQAQATLQVEQSEQTHREATAVLQEQLQQVFSERDALLNAQAQQSQALATAQARSQGLEETVQRQEITLVSLGSEKLGLEQRLVDRVAEIATLSQHLQQAQGQFEHYQASVAQQRADERQAAEQRQQHLEQELTELRQRLLAQQTHLGELHAQEQRWAQDHDRLQSTLHTSQESLILSRSAQEQLARQLAELKQIHQALEQRHVQDEQCLADTRTKLAVAERERRLLTDRFTQAESQLTALAREQQRLLQDNAVLNSQLVELRTLPPNPPLAS
;
A
#
# COMPACT_ATOMS: atom_id res chain seq x y z
N MET A 1 128.22 147.78 81.97
CA MET A 1 128.96 146.56 82.33
C MET A 1 128.43 145.39 81.53
N ALA A 2 129.28 144.71 80.75
CA ALA A 2 128.91 143.59 79.88
C ALA A 2 128.52 142.34 80.71
N ARG A 3 127.41 141.66 80.35
CA ARG A 3 127.01 140.37 80.93
C ARG A 3 127.47 139.20 80.03
N PRO A 4 127.94 138.07 80.58
CA PRO A 4 128.43 136.92 79.81
C PRO A 4 127.30 136.21 79.06
N GLY A 5 127.57 135.76 77.82
CA GLY A 5 126.60 135.04 76.98
C GLY A 5 126.32 133.61 77.43
N ILE A 6 125.14 133.08 77.10
CA ILE A 6 124.68 131.73 77.47
C ILE A 6 125.45 130.64 76.69
N MET A 7 125.90 129.59 77.41
CA MET A 7 126.59 128.43 76.84
C MET A 7 125.73 127.15 76.83
N TYR A 8 126.12 126.17 76.00
CA TYR A 8 125.42 124.89 75.80
C TYR A 8 125.13 124.15 77.10
N VAL A 9 126.07 124.12 78.04
CA VAL A 9 125.93 123.40 79.32
C VAL A 9 124.73 123.90 80.11
N HIS A 10 124.47 125.22 80.09
CA HIS A 10 123.32 125.79 80.78
C HIS A 10 122.00 125.36 80.13
N VAL A 11 121.93 125.39 78.79
CA VAL A 11 120.75 124.93 78.03
C VAL A 11 120.51 123.43 78.23
N ALA A 12 121.57 122.62 78.23
CA ALA A 12 121.49 121.18 78.44
C ALA A 12 121.04 120.82 79.86
N ALA A 13 121.55 121.51 80.88
CA ALA A 13 121.13 121.28 82.27
C ALA A 13 119.65 121.66 82.48
N ALA A 14 119.22 122.82 81.97
CA ALA A 14 117.82 123.26 82.03
C ALA A 14 116.89 122.31 81.26
N ALA A 15 117.30 121.83 80.08
CA ALA A 15 116.53 120.86 79.31
C ALA A 15 116.43 119.49 80.01
N ALA A 16 117.53 119.00 80.59
CA ALA A 16 117.54 117.76 81.35
C ALA A 16 116.64 117.84 82.60
N GLN A 17 116.64 118.98 83.29
CA GLN A 17 115.79 119.19 84.46
C GLN A 17 114.31 119.22 84.11
N LEU A 18 113.94 119.84 82.98
CA LEU A 18 112.56 119.83 82.48
C LEU A 18 112.09 118.42 82.10
N VAL A 19 112.96 117.61 81.46
CA VAL A 19 112.63 116.21 81.13
C VAL A 19 112.49 115.34 82.37
N ALA A 20 113.34 115.52 83.39
CA ALA A 20 113.18 114.82 84.67
C ALA A 20 111.86 115.17 85.38
N GLN A 21 111.29 116.34 85.09
CA GLN A 21 109.97 116.76 85.56
C GLN A 21 108.83 116.33 84.62
N GLY A 22 109.11 115.52 83.60
CA GLY A 22 108.13 115.05 82.61
C GLY A 22 107.63 116.13 81.66
N LYS A 23 108.30 117.30 81.57
CA LYS A 23 107.92 118.42 80.70
C LYS A 23 108.81 118.46 79.47
N ASN A 24 108.20 118.65 78.29
CA ASN A 24 108.95 118.74 77.03
C ASN A 24 109.77 120.05 77.01
N PRO A 25 111.12 120.00 76.97
CA PRO A 25 111.94 121.19 76.94
C PRO A 25 111.76 121.89 75.58
N THR A 26 110.97 122.94 75.58
CA THR A 26 110.78 123.86 74.46
C THR A 26 111.68 125.08 74.62
N ILE A 27 111.89 125.84 73.55
CA ILE A 27 112.80 127.00 73.58
C ILE A 27 112.37 128.00 74.67
N ASP A 28 111.07 128.19 74.84
CA ASP A 28 110.52 129.11 75.84
C ASP A 28 110.63 128.56 77.26
N SER A 29 110.30 127.27 77.49
CA SER A 29 110.42 126.67 78.83
C SER A 29 111.87 126.58 79.30
N VAL A 30 112.82 126.33 78.39
CA VAL A 30 114.25 126.31 78.71
C VAL A 30 114.77 127.72 78.97
N ARG A 31 114.27 128.73 78.25
CA ARG A 31 114.60 130.14 78.52
C ARG A 31 114.07 130.61 79.87
N GLU A 32 112.87 130.19 80.24
CA GLU A 32 112.28 130.49 81.54
C GLU A 32 113.07 129.84 82.68
N ALA A 33 113.45 128.56 82.54
CA ALA A 33 114.31 127.86 83.47
C ALA A 33 115.71 128.48 83.61
N LEU A 34 116.19 129.18 82.57
CA LEU A 34 117.43 129.99 82.60
C LEU A 34 117.23 131.42 83.14
N GLY A 35 116.11 131.68 83.83
CA GLY A 35 115.80 132.97 84.43
C GLY A 35 115.46 134.07 83.42
N GLY A 36 114.92 133.70 82.25
CA GLY A 36 114.50 134.64 81.20
C GLY A 36 115.64 135.20 80.34
N THR A 37 116.87 134.73 80.55
CA THR A 37 118.08 135.21 79.86
C THR A 37 118.42 134.36 78.63
N GLY A 38 119.15 134.94 77.67
CA GLY A 38 119.46 134.33 76.37
C GLY A 38 118.37 134.57 75.32
N SER A 39 118.77 134.94 74.10
CA SER A 39 117.81 135.08 73.00
C SER A 39 117.36 133.70 72.52
N LYS A 40 116.11 133.62 72.04
CA LYS A 40 115.58 132.38 71.42
C LYS A 40 116.50 131.87 70.31
N SER A 41 117.17 132.78 69.57
CA SER A 41 118.15 132.46 68.53
C SER A 41 119.41 131.77 69.03
N THR A 42 119.84 132.02 70.28
CA THR A 42 120.99 131.33 70.88
C THR A 42 120.57 130.00 71.54
N ILE A 43 119.40 129.94 72.17
CA ILE A 43 118.91 128.73 72.84
C ILE A 43 118.46 127.66 71.83
N ALA A 44 117.78 128.04 70.75
CA ALA A 44 117.24 127.10 69.76
C ALA A 44 118.27 126.12 69.18
N PRO A 45 119.45 126.55 68.65
CA PRO A 45 120.42 125.61 68.11
C PRO A 45 121.04 124.71 69.19
N LEU A 46 121.22 125.23 70.41
CA LEU A 46 121.76 124.47 71.54
C LEU A 46 120.75 123.41 72.05
N LEU A 47 119.48 123.77 72.17
CA LEU A 47 118.41 122.85 72.56
C LEU A 47 118.16 121.78 71.49
N LYS A 48 118.21 122.17 70.20
CA LYS A 48 118.12 121.21 69.09
C LYS A 48 119.25 120.19 69.14
N ARG A 49 120.48 120.63 69.41
CA ARG A 49 121.64 119.75 69.59
C ARG A 49 121.45 118.81 70.78
N TRP A 50 120.86 119.27 71.88
CA TRP A 50 120.57 118.42 73.05
C TRP A 50 119.49 117.37 72.76
N LYS A 51 118.37 117.75 72.11
CA LYS A 51 117.27 116.82 71.75
C LYS A 51 117.71 115.71 70.79
N ALA A 52 118.56 116.02 69.82
CA ALA A 52 119.07 115.01 68.88
C ALA A 52 119.92 113.93 69.57
N ALA A 53 120.63 114.28 70.65
CA ALA A 53 121.44 113.33 71.42
C ALA A 53 120.64 112.47 72.42
N HIS A 54 119.34 112.74 72.61
CA HIS A 54 118.48 112.11 73.63
C HIS A 54 117.10 111.70 73.03
N GLN A 55 117.08 111.14 71.81
CA GLN A 55 115.85 110.87 71.05
C GLN A 55 114.92 109.83 71.71
N ASP A 56 115.44 108.74 72.28
CA ASP A 56 114.62 107.68 72.89
C ASP A 56 113.96 108.13 74.20
N THR A 57 114.62 108.99 74.99
CA THR A 57 114.04 109.56 76.22
C THR A 57 113.00 110.64 75.91
N VAL A 58 113.07 111.29 74.75
CA VAL A 58 112.06 112.27 74.31
C VAL A 58 110.81 111.58 73.74
N ALA A 59 110.93 110.45 73.03
CA ALA A 59 109.78 109.69 72.52
C ALA A 59 108.91 109.09 73.66
N HIS A 60 109.54 108.66 74.76
CA HIS A 60 108.82 108.23 75.96
C HIS A 60 108.13 109.37 76.73
N ALA A 61 108.64 110.59 76.62
CA ALA A 61 108.01 111.77 77.24
C ALA A 61 106.85 112.35 76.40
N GLU A 62 106.81 112.12 75.08
CA GLU A 62 105.78 112.66 74.17
C GLU A 62 104.41 111.97 74.28
N LEU A 63 104.34 110.72 74.76
CA LEU A 63 103.08 110.01 75.03
C LEU A 63 102.60 110.13 76.49
N GLY A 64 103.41 110.74 77.38
CA GLY A 64 103.04 111.04 78.77
C GLY A 64 102.65 109.83 79.64
N LEU A 65 102.91 108.59 79.19
CA LEU A 65 102.46 107.37 79.84
C LEU A 65 103.64 106.39 80.04
N PRO A 66 103.79 105.78 81.24
CA PRO A 66 104.86 104.83 81.54
C PRO A 66 104.89 103.63 80.57
N ALA A 67 106.07 103.14 80.21
CA ALA A 67 106.25 102.00 79.30
C ALA A 67 105.49 100.72 79.74
N GLU A 68 105.27 100.55 81.05
CA GLU A 68 104.50 99.46 81.65
C GLU A 68 103.01 99.46 81.22
N LEU A 69 102.42 100.64 81.00
CA LEU A 69 101.02 100.78 80.60
C LEU A 69 100.77 100.42 79.13
N VAL A 70 101.74 100.70 78.26
CA VAL A 70 101.65 100.33 76.83
C VAL A 70 101.75 98.81 76.64
N LEU A 71 102.62 98.14 77.42
CA LEU A 71 102.72 96.68 77.43
C LEU A 71 101.46 96.03 78.00
N ALA A 72 100.87 96.57 79.07
CA ALA A 72 99.61 96.09 79.62
C ALA A 72 98.45 96.23 78.63
N LEU A 73 98.33 97.36 77.92
CA LEU A 73 97.31 97.54 76.88
C LEU A 73 97.50 96.58 75.70
N LYS A 74 98.74 96.31 75.30
CA LYS A 74 99.03 95.35 74.22
C LYS A 74 98.62 93.93 74.63
N GLY A 75 98.93 93.52 75.86
CA GLY A 75 98.46 92.25 76.42
C GLY A 75 96.93 92.16 76.50
N VAL A 76 96.25 93.24 76.90
CA VAL A 76 94.78 93.30 76.89
C VAL A 76 94.24 93.19 75.46
N TYR A 77 94.81 93.91 74.49
CA TYR A 77 94.40 93.81 73.09
C TYR A 77 94.61 92.40 72.51
N GLU A 78 95.76 91.78 72.78
CA GLU A 78 96.06 90.39 72.37
C GLU A 78 95.09 89.39 73.04
N THR A 79 94.75 89.57 74.32
CA THR A 79 93.77 88.71 75.00
C THR A 79 92.35 88.90 74.47
N VAL A 80 91.93 90.13 74.17
CA VAL A 80 90.62 90.43 73.56
C VAL A 80 90.56 89.88 72.15
N GLN A 81 91.64 90.00 71.37
CA GLN A 81 91.69 89.45 70.03
C GLN A 81 91.65 87.91 70.07
N ALA A 82 92.43 87.28 70.94
CA ALA A 82 92.41 85.83 71.14
C ALA A 82 91.03 85.33 71.61
N GLN A 83 90.35 86.06 72.51
CA GLN A 83 88.99 85.74 72.95
C GLN A 83 87.97 85.92 71.82
N ALA A 84 88.08 86.97 71.01
CA ALA A 84 87.22 87.17 69.85
C ALA A 84 87.43 86.07 68.80
N THR A 85 88.68 85.68 68.52
CA THR A 85 89.00 84.55 67.64
C THR A 85 88.42 83.24 68.18
N LEU A 86 88.57 82.97 69.48
CA LEU A 86 88.00 81.78 70.13
C LEU A 86 86.46 81.77 70.04
N GLN A 87 85.79 82.92 70.26
CA GLN A 87 84.34 83.01 70.13
C GLN A 87 83.87 82.81 68.68
N VAL A 88 84.61 83.32 67.69
CA VAL A 88 84.31 83.09 66.28
C VAL A 88 84.49 81.61 65.93
N GLU A 89 85.58 80.98 66.36
CA GLU A 89 85.80 79.54 66.14
C GLU A 89 84.71 78.68 66.80
N GLN A 90 84.29 79.00 68.04
CA GLN A 90 83.19 78.32 68.72
C GLN A 90 81.86 78.53 67.98
N SER A 91 81.58 79.74 67.50
CA SER A 91 80.38 80.06 66.72
C SER A 91 80.37 79.31 65.37
N GLU A 92 81.50 79.28 64.67
CA GLU A 92 81.65 78.53 63.43
C GLU A 92 81.49 77.02 63.65
N GLN A 93 82.04 76.49 64.75
CA GLN A 93 81.94 75.08 65.07
C GLN A 93 80.51 74.68 65.43
N THR A 94 79.84 75.44 66.29
CA THR A 94 78.42 75.23 66.61
C THR A 94 77.53 75.38 65.38
N HIS A 95 77.83 76.34 64.49
CA HIS A 95 77.12 76.48 63.24
C HIS A 95 77.34 75.27 62.33
N ARG A 96 78.60 74.82 62.13
CA ARG A 96 78.93 73.63 61.33
C ARG A 96 78.22 72.38 61.85
N GLU A 97 78.21 72.17 63.17
CA GLU A 97 77.49 71.07 63.81
C GLU A 97 75.98 71.17 63.56
N ALA A 98 75.38 72.35 63.75
CA ALA A 98 73.96 72.56 63.46
C ALA A 98 73.63 72.35 61.97
N THR A 99 74.52 72.78 61.06
CA THR A 99 74.32 72.60 59.61
C THR A 99 74.43 71.12 59.22
N ALA A 100 75.35 70.38 59.83
CA ALA A 100 75.51 68.94 59.61
C ALA A 100 74.26 68.16 60.08
N VAL A 101 73.74 68.48 61.26
CA VAL A 101 72.50 67.87 61.79
C VAL A 101 71.30 68.17 60.87
N LEU A 102 71.16 69.42 60.42
CA LEU A 102 70.11 69.81 59.49
C LEU A 102 70.23 69.11 58.12
N GLN A 103 71.45 68.93 57.61
CA GLN A 103 71.70 68.18 56.38
C GLN A 103 71.34 66.71 56.51
N GLU A 104 71.67 66.08 57.64
CA GLU A 104 71.31 64.69 57.92
C GLU A 104 69.79 64.52 58.02
N GLN A 105 69.10 65.43 58.73
CA GLN A 105 67.63 65.44 58.81
C GLN A 105 66.99 65.63 57.43
N LEU A 106 67.52 66.54 56.60
CA LEU A 106 67.05 66.73 55.22
C LEU A 106 67.23 65.46 54.38
N GLN A 107 68.38 64.79 54.48
CA GLN A 107 68.62 63.52 53.78
C GLN A 107 67.65 62.42 54.23
N GLN A 108 67.40 62.30 55.54
CA GLN A 108 66.43 61.35 56.08
C GLN A 108 65.03 61.63 55.53
N VAL A 109 64.55 62.88 55.59
CA VAL A 109 63.24 63.27 55.06
C VAL A 109 63.14 63.02 53.55
N PHE A 110 64.20 63.29 52.77
CA PHE A 110 64.19 62.97 51.34
C PHE A 110 64.11 61.47 51.08
N SER A 111 64.84 60.65 51.84
CA SER A 111 64.80 59.19 51.72
C SER A 111 63.43 58.61 52.07
N GLU A 112 62.79 59.12 53.14
CA GLU A 112 61.43 58.74 53.55
C GLU A 112 60.41 59.16 52.50
N ARG A 113 60.51 60.39 51.98
CA ARG A 113 59.66 60.88 50.89
C ARG A 113 59.77 59.99 49.66
N ASP A 114 60.99 59.65 49.24
CA ASP A 114 61.22 58.83 48.07
C ASP A 114 60.71 57.39 48.27
N ALA A 115 60.87 56.84 49.47
CA ALA A 115 60.27 55.54 49.85
C ALA A 115 58.74 55.58 49.81
N LEU A 116 58.11 56.64 50.33
CA LEU A 116 56.66 56.83 50.29
C LEU A 116 56.14 57.01 48.86
N LEU A 117 56.83 57.78 48.03
CA LEU A 117 56.47 57.95 46.61
C LEU A 117 56.57 56.63 45.85
N ASN A 118 57.62 55.83 46.10
CA ASN A 118 57.77 54.51 45.50
C ASN A 118 56.65 53.56 45.96
N ALA A 119 56.30 53.55 47.25
CA ALA A 119 55.21 52.75 47.79
C ALA A 119 53.85 53.17 47.18
N GLN A 120 53.60 54.48 47.05
CA GLN A 120 52.39 55.00 46.41
C GLN A 120 52.31 54.61 44.93
N ALA A 121 53.44 54.67 44.21
CA ALA A 121 53.52 54.23 42.81
C ALA A 121 53.20 52.73 42.68
N GLN A 122 53.80 51.88 43.51
CA GLN A 122 53.51 50.44 43.53
C GLN A 122 52.06 50.14 43.88
N GLN A 123 51.49 50.84 44.87
CA GLN A 123 50.10 50.65 45.27
C GLN A 123 49.11 51.11 44.19
N SER A 124 49.40 52.22 43.50
CA SER A 124 48.55 52.67 42.38
C SER A 124 48.60 51.70 41.20
N GLN A 125 49.77 51.12 40.90
CA GLN A 125 49.90 50.08 39.88
C GLN A 125 49.17 48.78 40.28
N ALA A 126 49.27 48.35 41.55
CA ALA A 126 48.52 47.20 42.06
C ALA A 126 47.00 47.42 42.01
N LEU A 127 46.53 48.64 42.32
CA LEU A 127 45.12 48.98 42.21
C LEU A 127 44.64 48.95 40.75
N ALA A 128 45.40 49.53 39.82
CA ALA A 128 45.07 49.54 38.40
C ALA A 128 45.00 48.11 37.82
N THR A 129 45.95 47.25 38.18
CA THR A 129 45.94 45.84 37.74
C THR A 129 44.77 45.05 38.34
N ALA A 130 44.44 45.26 39.61
CA ALA A 130 43.28 44.65 40.25
C ALA A 130 41.96 45.12 39.60
N GLN A 131 41.83 46.41 39.29
CA GLN A 131 40.66 46.97 38.60
C GLN A 131 40.50 46.38 37.19
N ALA A 132 41.57 46.33 36.41
CA ALA A 132 41.55 45.71 35.07
C ALA A 132 41.16 44.22 35.14
N ARG A 133 41.63 43.50 36.16
CA ARG A 133 41.26 42.09 36.38
C ARG A 133 39.79 41.95 36.78
N SER A 134 39.25 42.82 37.62
CA SER A 134 37.82 42.81 37.99
C SER A 134 36.94 43.04 36.76
N GLN A 135 37.26 44.07 35.97
CA GLN A 135 36.55 44.37 34.72
C GLN A 135 36.60 43.20 33.74
N GLY A 136 37.78 42.59 33.57
CA GLY A 136 37.93 41.40 32.73
C GLY A 136 37.09 40.21 33.23
N LEU A 137 37.03 39.99 34.54
CA LEU A 137 36.19 38.94 35.13
C LEU A 137 34.70 39.23 34.93
N GLU A 138 34.25 40.47 35.15
CA GLU A 138 32.87 40.90 34.91
C GLU A 138 32.45 40.66 33.45
N GLU A 139 33.30 41.01 32.49
CA GLU A 139 33.04 40.73 31.07
C GLU A 139 32.96 39.22 30.78
N THR A 140 33.83 38.40 31.39
CA THR A 140 33.76 36.94 31.19
C THR A 140 32.49 36.34 31.79
N VAL A 141 32.05 36.82 32.95
CA VAL A 141 30.80 36.37 33.59
C VAL A 141 29.61 36.74 32.72
N GLN A 142 29.53 37.99 32.22
CA GLN A 142 28.45 38.41 31.32
C GLN A 142 28.40 37.57 30.05
N ARG A 143 29.56 37.27 29.44
CA ARG A 143 29.62 36.38 28.26
C ARG A 143 29.11 34.97 28.60
N GLN A 144 29.51 34.42 29.74
CA GLN A 144 29.04 33.11 30.19
C GLN A 144 27.54 33.09 30.45
N GLU A 145 26.98 34.11 31.09
CA GLU A 145 25.53 34.24 31.31
C GLU A 145 24.75 34.23 30.00
N ILE A 146 25.20 35.01 29.00
CA ILE A 146 24.57 35.02 27.67
C ILE A 146 24.63 33.63 27.04
N THR A 147 25.77 32.94 27.11
CA THR A 147 25.88 31.58 26.55
C THR A 147 25.00 30.57 27.28
N LEU A 148 24.86 30.67 28.60
CA LEU A 148 23.99 29.79 29.39
C LEU A 148 22.52 30.00 29.03
N VAL A 149 22.08 31.25 28.86
CA VAL A 149 20.72 31.56 28.40
C VAL A 149 20.49 31.01 26.99
N SER A 150 21.44 31.19 26.07
CA SER A 150 21.36 30.64 24.71
C SER A 150 21.22 29.12 24.72
N LEU A 151 22.11 28.42 25.43
CA LEU A 151 22.08 26.96 25.57
C LEU A 151 20.78 26.47 26.24
N GLY A 152 20.27 27.22 27.22
CA GLY A 152 18.99 26.94 27.86
C GLY A 152 17.82 27.02 26.87
N SER A 153 17.82 28.04 25.99
CA SER A 153 16.81 28.18 24.95
C SER A 153 16.87 27.08 23.88
N GLU A 154 18.08 26.70 23.46
CA GLU A 154 18.30 25.60 22.51
C GLU A 154 17.84 24.26 23.10
N LYS A 155 18.20 23.99 24.36
CA LYS A 155 17.76 22.79 25.08
C LYS A 155 16.23 22.72 25.12
N LEU A 156 15.56 23.80 25.50
CA LEU A 156 14.09 23.83 25.58
C LEU A 156 13.45 23.61 24.19
N GLY A 157 14.03 24.19 23.14
CA GLY A 157 13.60 23.95 21.76
C GLY A 157 13.80 22.49 21.30
N LEU A 158 14.90 21.85 21.70
CA LEU A 158 15.15 20.43 21.42
C LEU A 158 14.20 19.51 22.19
N GLU A 159 13.90 19.83 23.45
CA GLU A 159 12.94 19.08 24.27
C GLU A 159 11.53 19.16 23.67
N GLN A 160 11.09 20.33 23.21
CA GLN A 160 9.80 20.49 22.52
C GLN A 160 9.75 19.64 21.23
N ARG A 161 10.78 19.72 20.39
CA ARG A 161 10.86 18.90 19.16
C ARG A 161 10.83 17.40 19.47
N LEU A 162 11.47 16.98 20.56
CA LEU A 162 11.46 15.58 20.97
C LEU A 162 10.04 15.14 21.36
N VAL A 163 9.33 15.95 22.14
CA VAL A 163 7.92 15.69 22.50
C VAL A 163 7.04 15.61 21.27
N ASP A 164 7.18 16.54 20.33
CA ASP A 164 6.42 16.53 19.06
C ASP A 164 6.70 15.26 18.26
N ARG A 165 7.96 14.85 18.13
CA ARG A 165 8.34 13.62 17.42
C ARG A 165 7.81 12.36 18.09
N VAL A 166 7.80 12.31 19.43
CA VAL A 166 7.19 11.19 20.16
C VAL A 166 5.68 11.11 19.90
N ALA A 167 4.99 12.25 19.88
CA ALA A 167 3.56 12.31 19.55
C ALA A 167 3.29 11.89 18.09
N GLU A 168 4.10 12.35 17.14
CA GLU A 168 4.03 11.91 15.73
C GLU A 168 4.25 10.40 15.59
N ILE A 169 5.26 9.83 16.26
CA ILE A 169 5.51 8.38 16.23
C ILE A 169 4.31 7.61 16.81
N ALA A 170 3.71 8.10 17.90
CA ALA A 170 2.54 7.47 18.49
C ALA A 170 1.34 7.46 17.54
N THR A 171 1.05 8.60 16.89
CA THR A 171 -0.04 8.71 15.90
C THR A 171 0.20 7.83 14.67
N LEU A 172 1.42 7.81 14.13
CA LEU A 172 1.78 6.92 13.01
C LEU A 172 1.67 5.45 13.39
N SER A 173 2.08 5.07 14.60
CA SER A 173 1.95 3.70 15.09
C SER A 173 0.48 3.28 15.22
N GLN A 174 -0.38 4.17 15.70
CA GLN A 174 -1.83 3.94 15.77
C GLN A 174 -2.44 3.75 14.37
N HIS A 175 -2.07 4.61 13.40
CA HIS A 175 -2.54 4.47 12.02
C HIS A 175 -2.08 3.15 11.38
N LEU A 176 -0.83 2.72 11.63
CA LEU A 176 -0.33 1.44 11.15
C LEU A 176 -1.09 0.25 11.75
N GLN A 177 -1.37 0.27 13.06
CA GLN A 177 -2.19 -0.76 13.70
C GLN A 177 -3.61 -0.81 13.13
N GLN A 178 -4.23 0.34 12.89
CA GLN A 178 -5.56 0.41 12.26
C GLN A 178 -5.53 -0.13 10.82
N ALA A 179 -4.53 0.23 10.03
CA ALA A 179 -4.38 -0.26 8.66
C ALA A 179 -4.15 -1.79 8.62
N GLN A 180 -3.35 -2.32 9.54
CA GLN A 180 -3.16 -3.77 9.71
C GLN A 180 -4.48 -4.46 10.04
N GLY A 181 -5.23 -3.97 11.03
CA GLY A 181 -6.54 -4.53 11.37
C GLY A 181 -7.55 -4.47 10.22
N GLN A 182 -7.62 -3.35 9.49
CA GLN A 182 -8.46 -3.22 8.31
C GLN A 182 -8.07 -4.21 7.20
N PHE A 183 -6.77 -4.42 6.99
CA PHE A 183 -6.27 -5.35 5.98
C PHE A 183 -6.58 -6.81 6.35
N GLU A 184 -6.42 -7.19 7.62
CA GLU A 184 -6.81 -8.52 8.11
C GLU A 184 -8.31 -8.77 7.93
N HIS A 185 -9.15 -7.79 8.29
CA HIS A 185 -10.60 -7.89 8.07
C HIS A 185 -10.95 -7.98 6.58
N TYR A 186 -10.28 -7.21 5.73
CA TYR A 186 -10.47 -7.30 4.28
C TYR A 186 -10.08 -8.69 3.75
N GLN A 187 -8.93 -9.23 4.15
CA GLN A 187 -8.50 -10.56 3.76
C GLN A 187 -9.48 -11.64 4.21
N ALA A 188 -9.94 -11.58 5.47
CA ALA A 188 -10.92 -12.53 5.99
C ALA A 188 -12.25 -12.46 5.23
N SER A 189 -12.74 -11.24 4.95
CA SER A 189 -13.97 -11.01 4.18
C SER A 189 -13.86 -11.54 2.75
N VAL A 190 -12.75 -11.27 2.06
CA VAL A 190 -12.50 -11.79 0.70
C VAL A 190 -12.38 -13.31 0.72
N ALA A 191 -11.68 -13.88 1.70
CA ALA A 191 -11.56 -15.33 1.83
C ALA A 191 -12.93 -16.00 2.04
N GLN A 192 -13.78 -15.42 2.90
CA GLN A 192 -15.13 -15.89 3.15
C GLN A 192 -16.00 -15.77 1.89
N GLN A 193 -15.99 -14.61 1.22
CA GLN A 193 -16.73 -14.43 -0.04
C GLN A 193 -16.32 -15.47 -1.09
N ARG A 194 -15.01 -15.74 -1.22
CA ARG A 194 -14.51 -16.76 -2.16
C ARG A 194 -14.93 -18.17 -1.76
N ALA A 195 -15.04 -18.48 -0.48
CA ALA A 195 -15.53 -19.77 -0.01
C ALA A 195 -17.03 -19.92 -0.33
N ASP A 196 -17.83 -18.89 -0.07
CA ASP A 196 -19.26 -18.87 -0.36
C ASP A 196 -19.54 -18.99 -1.87
N GLU A 197 -18.78 -18.27 -2.70
CA GLU A 197 -18.84 -18.36 -4.17
C GLU A 197 -18.51 -19.78 -4.67
N ARG A 198 -17.48 -20.43 -4.12
CA ARG A 198 -17.12 -21.81 -4.48
C ARG A 198 -18.20 -22.79 -4.07
N GLN A 199 -18.71 -22.69 -2.84
CA GLN A 199 -19.78 -23.56 -2.36
C GLN A 199 -21.05 -23.41 -3.22
N ALA A 200 -21.44 -22.18 -3.56
CA ALA A 200 -22.58 -21.93 -4.43
C ALA A 200 -22.37 -22.50 -5.85
N ALA A 201 -21.15 -22.40 -6.39
CA ALA A 201 -20.82 -22.99 -7.70
C ALA A 201 -20.86 -24.52 -7.66
N GLU A 202 -20.30 -25.14 -6.62
CA GLU A 202 -20.34 -26.60 -6.41
C GLU A 202 -21.78 -27.12 -6.28
N GLN A 203 -22.65 -26.42 -5.54
CA GLN A 203 -24.06 -26.77 -5.42
C GLN A 203 -24.79 -26.70 -6.77
N ARG A 204 -24.55 -25.65 -7.57
CA ARG A 204 -25.12 -25.54 -8.93
C ARG A 204 -24.61 -26.65 -9.85
N GLN A 205 -23.33 -26.97 -9.77
CA GLN A 205 -22.75 -28.06 -10.56
C GLN A 205 -23.41 -29.40 -10.19
N GLN A 206 -23.54 -29.72 -8.90
CA GLN A 206 -24.19 -30.94 -8.44
C GLN A 206 -25.66 -31.02 -8.90
N HIS A 207 -26.39 -29.90 -8.85
CA HIS A 207 -27.76 -29.85 -9.34
C HIS A 207 -27.85 -30.13 -10.85
N LEU A 208 -27.00 -29.48 -11.65
CA LEU A 208 -26.94 -29.73 -13.11
C LEU A 208 -26.51 -31.16 -13.44
N GLU A 209 -25.58 -31.74 -12.67
CA GLU A 209 -25.19 -33.14 -12.82
C GLU A 209 -26.36 -34.09 -12.54
N GLN A 210 -27.15 -33.82 -11.50
CA GLN A 210 -28.38 -34.58 -11.22
C GLN A 210 -29.39 -34.46 -12.36
N GLU A 211 -29.70 -33.25 -12.82
CA GLU A 211 -30.60 -33.03 -13.97
C GLU A 211 -30.11 -33.75 -15.23
N LEU A 212 -28.81 -33.71 -15.53
CA LEU A 212 -28.22 -34.43 -16.65
C LEU A 212 -28.38 -35.95 -16.49
N THR A 213 -28.19 -36.49 -15.29
CA THR A 213 -28.42 -37.92 -15.05
C THR A 213 -29.87 -38.32 -15.21
N GLU A 214 -30.83 -37.52 -14.73
CA GLU A 214 -32.26 -37.75 -14.92
C GLU A 214 -32.65 -37.70 -16.40
N LEU A 215 -32.18 -36.70 -17.14
CA LEU A 215 -32.43 -36.57 -18.57
C LEU A 215 -31.85 -37.75 -19.37
N ARG A 216 -30.64 -38.21 -19.01
CA ARG A 216 -30.04 -39.42 -19.62
C ARG A 216 -30.88 -40.66 -19.36
N GLN A 217 -31.39 -40.84 -18.13
CA GLN A 217 -32.27 -41.96 -17.80
C GLN A 217 -33.59 -41.90 -18.57
N ARG A 218 -34.22 -40.72 -18.67
CA ARG A 218 -35.45 -40.53 -19.47
C ARG A 218 -35.22 -40.81 -20.95
N LEU A 219 -34.10 -40.33 -21.51
CA LEU A 219 -33.74 -40.60 -22.90
C LEU A 219 -33.56 -42.09 -23.15
N LEU A 220 -32.86 -42.80 -22.26
CA LEU A 220 -32.67 -44.24 -22.37
C LEU A 220 -34.01 -45.00 -22.30
N ALA A 221 -34.91 -44.61 -21.40
CA ALA A 221 -36.24 -45.19 -21.31
C ALA A 221 -37.09 -44.94 -22.59
N GLN A 222 -36.97 -43.75 -23.19
CA GLN A 222 -37.62 -43.45 -24.47
C GLN A 222 -37.02 -44.27 -25.62
N GLN A 223 -35.69 -44.44 -25.66
CA GLN A 223 -35.02 -45.26 -26.67
C GLN A 223 -35.44 -46.73 -26.55
N THR A 224 -35.53 -47.28 -25.33
CA THR A 224 -36.03 -48.65 -25.13
C THR A 224 -37.48 -48.78 -25.59
N HIS A 225 -38.34 -47.81 -25.27
CA HIS A 225 -39.74 -47.82 -25.69
C HIS A 225 -39.89 -47.73 -27.22
N LEU A 226 -39.11 -46.87 -27.88
CA LEU A 226 -39.07 -46.80 -29.35
C LEU A 226 -38.60 -48.11 -29.97
N GLY A 227 -37.60 -48.77 -29.36
CA GLY A 227 -37.15 -50.10 -29.78
C GLY A 227 -38.25 -51.17 -29.68
N GLU A 228 -39.03 -51.15 -28.59
CA GLU A 228 -40.18 -52.04 -28.41
C GLU A 228 -41.27 -51.78 -29.45
N LEU A 229 -41.61 -50.52 -29.70
CA LEU A 229 -42.60 -50.14 -30.72
C LEU A 229 -42.15 -50.56 -32.12
N HIS A 230 -40.87 -50.37 -32.46
CA HIS A 230 -40.34 -50.81 -33.76
C HIS A 230 -40.36 -52.34 -33.89
N ALA A 231 -40.07 -53.07 -32.83
CA ALA A 231 -40.19 -54.53 -32.83
C ALA A 231 -41.66 -54.99 -32.98
N GLN A 232 -42.62 -54.27 -32.41
CA GLN A 232 -44.05 -54.53 -32.62
C GLN A 232 -44.47 -54.24 -34.06
N GLU A 233 -44.04 -53.12 -34.63
CA GLU A 233 -44.29 -52.74 -36.03
C GLU A 233 -43.77 -53.82 -36.99
N GLN A 234 -42.55 -54.31 -36.78
CA GLN A 234 -41.98 -55.41 -37.58
C GLN A 234 -42.78 -56.70 -37.45
N ARG A 235 -43.30 -57.04 -36.26
CA ARG A 235 -44.16 -58.22 -36.07
C ARG A 235 -45.47 -58.05 -36.84
N TRP A 236 -46.12 -56.89 -36.75
CA TRP A 236 -47.35 -56.63 -37.48
C TRP A 236 -47.14 -56.66 -38.99
N ALA A 237 -46.01 -56.16 -39.49
CA ALA A 237 -45.65 -56.27 -40.91
C ALA A 237 -45.49 -57.74 -41.33
N GLN A 238 -44.78 -58.56 -40.55
CA GLN A 238 -44.63 -59.99 -40.82
C GLN A 238 -45.98 -60.73 -40.80
N ASP A 239 -46.84 -60.42 -39.84
CA ASP A 239 -48.17 -61.02 -39.76
C ASP A 239 -49.07 -60.55 -40.91
N HIS A 240 -48.95 -59.28 -41.34
CA HIS A 240 -49.63 -58.77 -42.53
C HIS A 240 -49.20 -59.51 -43.79
N ASP A 241 -47.89 -59.67 -44.03
CA ASP A 241 -47.35 -60.41 -45.17
C ASP A 241 -47.81 -61.87 -45.16
N ARG A 242 -47.81 -62.51 -43.98
CA ARG A 242 -48.34 -63.87 -43.79
C ARG A 242 -49.82 -63.93 -44.14
N LEU A 243 -50.65 -63.05 -43.57
CA LEU A 243 -52.08 -62.99 -43.86
C LEU A 243 -52.35 -62.74 -45.34
N GLN A 244 -51.61 -61.83 -45.97
CA GLN A 244 -51.70 -61.56 -47.40
C GLN A 244 -51.34 -62.79 -48.24
N SER A 245 -50.29 -63.54 -47.88
CA SER A 245 -49.95 -64.80 -48.55
C SER A 245 -51.02 -65.88 -48.37
N THR A 246 -51.61 -66.01 -47.18
CA THR A 246 -52.71 -66.95 -46.92
C THR A 246 -53.98 -66.55 -47.66
N LEU A 247 -54.26 -65.25 -47.78
CA LEU A 247 -55.36 -64.74 -48.57
C LEU A 247 -55.14 -65.07 -50.05
N HIS A 248 -53.95 -64.81 -50.60
CA HIS A 248 -53.64 -65.11 -51.99
C HIS A 248 -53.79 -66.61 -52.32
N THR A 249 -53.19 -67.48 -51.50
CA THR A 249 -53.32 -68.94 -51.65
C THR A 249 -54.77 -69.41 -51.50
N SER A 250 -55.55 -68.83 -50.57
CA SER A 250 -56.98 -69.15 -50.45
C SER A 250 -57.78 -68.69 -51.68
N GLN A 251 -57.48 -67.52 -52.25
CA GLN A 251 -58.09 -67.02 -53.49
C GLN A 251 -57.77 -67.95 -54.68
N GLU A 252 -56.52 -68.38 -54.82
CA GLU A 252 -56.11 -69.36 -55.83
C GLU A 252 -56.88 -70.68 -55.67
N SER A 253 -56.98 -71.19 -54.44
CA SER A 253 -57.74 -72.42 -54.15
C SER A 253 -59.23 -72.28 -54.48
N LEU A 254 -59.82 -71.10 -54.21
CA LEU A 254 -61.22 -70.81 -54.54
C LEU A 254 -61.43 -70.73 -56.06
N ILE A 255 -60.50 -70.12 -56.81
CA ILE A 255 -60.53 -70.08 -58.27
C ILE A 255 -60.47 -71.51 -58.84
N LEU A 256 -59.56 -72.35 -58.32
CA LEU A 256 -59.46 -73.76 -58.70
C LEU A 256 -60.73 -74.55 -58.37
N SER A 257 -61.30 -74.35 -57.18
CA SER A 257 -62.56 -75.01 -56.81
C SER A 257 -63.74 -74.54 -57.66
N ARG A 258 -63.81 -73.25 -58.01
CA ARG A 258 -64.85 -72.70 -58.90
C ARG A 258 -64.71 -73.26 -60.30
N SER A 259 -63.51 -73.33 -60.87
CA SER A 259 -63.31 -73.92 -62.20
C SER A 259 -63.64 -75.42 -62.22
N ALA A 260 -63.32 -76.16 -61.16
CA ALA A 260 -63.75 -77.55 -60.99
C ALA A 260 -65.28 -77.67 -60.88
N GLN A 261 -65.94 -76.79 -60.13
CA GLN A 261 -67.41 -76.73 -60.05
C GLN A 261 -68.05 -76.40 -61.40
N GLU A 262 -67.49 -75.45 -62.16
CA GLU A 262 -67.96 -75.13 -63.51
C GLU A 262 -67.78 -76.31 -64.47
N GLN A 263 -66.66 -77.03 -64.39
CA GLN A 263 -66.43 -78.25 -65.16
C GLN A 263 -67.45 -79.34 -64.82
N LEU A 264 -67.69 -79.60 -63.53
CA LEU A 264 -68.72 -80.54 -63.06
C LEU A 264 -70.11 -80.11 -63.51
N ALA A 265 -70.44 -78.81 -63.46
CA ALA A 265 -71.71 -78.28 -63.93
C ALA A 265 -71.88 -78.48 -65.44
N ARG A 266 -70.83 -78.30 -66.24
CA ARG A 266 -70.82 -78.61 -67.69
C ARG A 266 -71.03 -80.10 -67.93
N GLN A 267 -70.29 -80.97 -67.25
CA GLN A 267 -70.45 -82.42 -67.35
C GLN A 267 -71.88 -82.86 -66.97
N LEU A 268 -72.46 -82.29 -65.92
CA LEU A 268 -73.85 -82.55 -65.54
C LEU A 268 -74.85 -82.04 -66.57
N ALA A 269 -74.60 -80.88 -67.20
CA ALA A 269 -75.45 -80.37 -68.26
C ALA A 269 -75.37 -81.25 -69.52
N GLU A 270 -74.17 -81.71 -69.89
CA GLU A 270 -73.96 -82.68 -70.97
C GLU A 270 -74.67 -84.00 -70.68
N LEU A 271 -74.52 -84.56 -69.46
CA LEU A 271 -75.24 -85.76 -69.04
C LEU A 271 -76.76 -85.56 -69.06
N LYS A 272 -77.27 -84.39 -68.63
CA LYS A 272 -78.70 -84.06 -68.72
C LYS A 272 -79.17 -83.99 -70.16
N GLN A 273 -78.39 -83.40 -71.07
CA GLN A 273 -78.72 -83.36 -72.50
C GLN A 273 -78.74 -84.77 -73.11
N ILE A 274 -77.74 -85.61 -72.79
CA ILE A 274 -77.71 -87.01 -73.21
C ILE A 274 -78.92 -87.76 -72.65
N HIS A 275 -79.26 -87.56 -71.37
CA HIS A 275 -80.43 -88.17 -70.75
C HIS A 275 -81.72 -87.73 -71.42
N GLN A 276 -81.93 -86.43 -71.67
CA GLN A 276 -83.08 -85.93 -72.42
C GLN A 276 -83.16 -86.48 -73.83
N ALA A 277 -82.02 -86.61 -74.53
CA ALA A 277 -81.98 -87.22 -75.86
C ALA A 277 -82.34 -88.72 -75.80
N LEU A 278 -81.87 -89.45 -74.78
CA LEU A 278 -82.26 -90.84 -74.54
C LEU A 278 -83.73 -90.98 -74.17
N GLU A 279 -84.29 -90.10 -73.33
CA GLU A 279 -85.72 -90.04 -73.01
C GLU A 279 -86.55 -89.78 -74.27
N GLN A 280 -86.17 -88.79 -75.09
CA GLN A 280 -86.84 -88.52 -76.37
C GLN A 280 -86.78 -89.73 -77.30
N ARG A 281 -85.63 -90.40 -77.38
CA ARG A 281 -85.47 -91.63 -78.17
C ARG A 281 -86.33 -92.76 -77.61
N HIS A 282 -86.41 -92.91 -76.29
CA HIS A 282 -87.30 -93.86 -75.63
C HIS A 282 -88.76 -93.59 -75.95
N VAL A 283 -89.22 -92.33 -75.90
CA VAL A 283 -90.59 -91.94 -76.28
C VAL A 283 -90.85 -92.22 -77.76
N GLN A 284 -89.88 -91.93 -78.64
CA GLN A 284 -89.98 -92.25 -80.08
C GLN A 284 -90.05 -93.77 -80.33
N ASP A 285 -89.23 -94.56 -79.62
CA ASP A 285 -89.23 -96.02 -79.70
C ASP A 285 -90.54 -96.58 -79.15
N GLU A 286 -91.07 -96.04 -78.04
CA GLU A 286 -92.39 -96.39 -77.50
C GLU A 286 -93.53 -96.04 -78.47
N GLN A 287 -93.47 -94.89 -79.15
CA GLN A 287 -94.42 -94.51 -80.20
C GLN A 287 -94.33 -95.45 -81.41
N CYS A 288 -93.12 -95.78 -81.88
CA CYS A 288 -92.92 -96.78 -82.93
C CYS A 288 -93.45 -98.17 -82.52
N LEU A 289 -93.27 -98.56 -81.25
CA LEU A 289 -93.84 -99.79 -80.70
C LEU A 289 -95.38 -99.72 -80.63
N ALA A 290 -95.95 -98.58 -80.28
CA ALA A 290 -97.40 -98.38 -80.29
C ALA A 290 -97.95 -98.45 -81.72
N ASP A 291 -97.29 -97.82 -82.69
CA ASP A 291 -97.66 -97.84 -84.11
C ASP A 291 -97.53 -99.24 -84.72
N THR A 292 -96.51 -100.01 -84.35
CA THR A 292 -96.38 -101.41 -84.78
C THR A 292 -97.44 -102.29 -84.12
N ARG A 293 -97.79 -102.05 -82.86
CA ARG A 293 -98.92 -102.72 -82.17
C ARG A 293 -100.26 -102.37 -82.79
N THR A 294 -100.51 -101.12 -83.18
CA THR A 294 -101.76 -100.74 -83.86
C THR A 294 -101.83 -101.31 -85.27
N LYS A 295 -100.74 -101.27 -86.04
CA LYS A 295 -100.64 -101.98 -87.33
C LYS A 295 -100.91 -103.48 -87.19
N LEU A 296 -100.36 -104.11 -86.15
CA LEU A 296 -100.63 -105.51 -85.84
C LEU A 296 -102.10 -105.75 -85.49
N ALA A 297 -102.70 -104.90 -84.65
CA ALA A 297 -104.12 -105.00 -84.28
C ALA A 297 -105.06 -104.81 -85.48
N VAL A 298 -104.71 -103.92 -86.42
CA VAL A 298 -105.43 -103.73 -87.68
C VAL A 298 -105.31 -104.99 -88.54
N ALA A 299 -104.10 -105.53 -88.73
CA ALA A 299 -103.90 -106.78 -89.48
C ALA A 299 -104.63 -107.97 -88.83
N GLU A 300 -104.67 -108.05 -87.49
CA GLU A 300 -105.45 -109.06 -86.77
C GLU A 300 -106.96 -108.87 -86.96
N ARG A 301 -107.45 -107.63 -87.01
CA ARG A 301 -108.86 -107.31 -87.24
C ARG A 301 -109.26 -107.60 -88.69
N GLU A 302 -108.40 -107.29 -89.66
CA GLU A 302 -108.55 -107.70 -91.06
C GLU A 302 -108.58 -109.22 -91.19
N ARG A 303 -107.70 -109.93 -90.47
CA ARG A 303 -107.69 -111.39 -90.42
C ARG A 303 -108.99 -111.95 -89.83
N ARG A 304 -109.51 -111.37 -88.74
CA ARG A 304 -110.80 -111.75 -88.13
C ARG A 304 -111.96 -111.51 -89.10
N LEU A 305 -112.03 -110.34 -89.74
CA LEU A 305 -113.05 -110.05 -90.76
C LEU A 305 -113.00 -111.01 -91.95
N LEU A 306 -111.80 -111.37 -92.43
CA LEU A 306 -111.64 -112.40 -93.45
C LEU A 306 -112.11 -113.77 -92.97
N THR A 307 -111.84 -114.11 -91.70
CA THR A 307 -112.29 -115.36 -91.09
C THR A 307 -113.81 -115.40 -90.94
N ASP A 308 -114.44 -114.29 -90.50
CA ASP A 308 -115.89 -114.15 -90.37
C ASP A 308 -116.60 -114.20 -91.74
N ARG A 309 -115.99 -113.62 -92.79
CA ARG A 309 -116.48 -113.78 -94.16
C ARG A 309 -116.34 -115.22 -94.66
N PHE A 310 -115.27 -115.91 -94.26
CA PHE A 310 -115.06 -117.31 -94.59
C PHE A 310 -116.12 -118.21 -93.91
N THR A 311 -116.39 -117.99 -92.62
CA THR A 311 -117.43 -118.74 -91.88
C THR A 311 -118.84 -118.40 -92.36
N GLN A 312 -119.11 -117.13 -92.75
CA GLN A 312 -120.36 -116.78 -93.42
C GLN A 312 -120.52 -117.51 -94.76
N ALA A 313 -119.47 -117.56 -95.59
CA ALA A 313 -119.51 -118.30 -96.85
C ALA A 313 -119.71 -119.81 -96.63
N GLU A 314 -119.06 -120.41 -95.62
CA GLU A 314 -119.28 -121.80 -95.22
C GLU A 314 -120.71 -122.05 -94.69
N SER A 315 -121.27 -121.11 -93.92
CA SER A 315 -122.65 -121.20 -93.42
C SER A 315 -123.68 -121.10 -94.55
N GLN A 316 -123.41 -120.29 -95.58
CA GLN A 316 -124.25 -120.19 -96.77
C GLN A 316 -124.16 -121.47 -97.63
N LEU A 317 -122.97 -122.04 -97.78
CA LEU A 317 -122.78 -123.33 -98.47
C LEU A 317 -123.50 -124.48 -97.75
N THR A 318 -123.45 -124.52 -96.41
CA THR A 318 -124.17 -125.54 -95.62
C THR A 318 -125.67 -125.33 -95.60
N ALA A 319 -126.17 -124.09 -95.64
CA ALA A 319 -127.58 -123.78 -95.81
C ALA A 319 -128.10 -124.24 -97.19
N LEU A 320 -127.38 -123.92 -98.26
CA LEU A 320 -127.69 -124.38 -99.62
C LEU A 320 -127.63 -125.92 -99.74
N ALA A 321 -126.67 -126.57 -99.08
CA ALA A 321 -126.59 -128.03 -99.03
C ALA A 321 -127.80 -128.65 -98.30
N ARG A 322 -128.27 -128.05 -97.20
CA ARG A 322 -129.49 -128.49 -96.48
C ARG A 322 -130.74 -128.25 -97.31
N GLU A 323 -130.82 -127.15 -98.06
CA GLU A 323 -131.93 -126.85 -98.96
C GLU A 323 -131.99 -127.84 -100.13
N GLN A 324 -130.84 -128.20 -100.70
CA GLN A 324 -130.73 -129.24 -101.72
C GLN A 324 -131.14 -130.62 -101.19
N GLN A 325 -130.75 -130.95 -99.95
CA GLN A 325 -131.14 -132.20 -99.29
C GLN A 325 -132.64 -132.26 -98.98
N ARG A 326 -133.26 -131.12 -98.67
CA ARG A 326 -134.71 -130.98 -98.46
C ARG A 326 -135.49 -131.16 -99.75
N LEU A 327 -135.02 -130.56 -100.86
CA LEU A 327 -135.60 -130.75 -102.19
C LEU A 327 -135.46 -132.19 -102.72
N LEU A 328 -134.40 -132.91 -102.31
CA LEU A 328 -134.23 -134.34 -102.60
C LEU A 328 -135.16 -135.22 -101.75
N GLN A 329 -135.42 -134.86 -100.49
CA GLN A 329 -136.42 -135.54 -99.65
C GLN A 329 -137.85 -135.31 -100.14
N ASP A 330 -138.18 -134.09 -100.58
CA ASP A 330 -139.51 -133.78 -101.12
C ASP A 330 -139.76 -134.50 -102.46
N ASN A 331 -138.71 -134.69 -103.29
CA ASN A 331 -138.79 -135.56 -104.48
C ASN A 331 -138.97 -137.04 -104.13
N ALA A 332 -138.34 -137.53 -103.07
CA ALA A 332 -138.49 -138.91 -102.62
C ALA A 332 -139.91 -139.18 -102.07
N VAL A 333 -140.52 -138.21 -101.39
CA VAL A 333 -141.90 -138.29 -100.90
C VAL A 333 -142.89 -138.29 -102.09
N LEU A 334 -142.72 -137.42 -103.07
CA LEU A 334 -143.56 -137.39 -104.28
C LEU A 334 -143.43 -138.68 -105.14
N ASN A 335 -142.24 -139.30 -105.19
CA ASN A 335 -142.06 -140.59 -105.85
C ASN A 335 -142.61 -141.77 -105.05
N SER A 336 -142.58 -141.74 -103.71
CA SER A 336 -143.17 -142.80 -102.87
C SER A 336 -144.71 -142.83 -102.99
N GLN A 337 -145.35 -141.66 -103.12
CA GLN A 337 -146.80 -141.55 -103.34
C GLN A 337 -147.26 -142.01 -104.73
N LEU A 338 -146.35 -142.07 -105.71
CA LEU A 338 -146.62 -142.63 -107.05
C LEU A 338 -146.40 -144.15 -107.14
N VAL A 339 -145.64 -144.72 -106.21
CA VAL A 339 -145.27 -146.16 -106.20
C VAL A 339 -146.12 -146.97 -105.24
N GLU A 340 -146.72 -146.34 -104.22
CA GLU A 340 -147.70 -147.03 -103.38
C GLU A 340 -149.06 -147.22 -104.09
N LEU A 341 -149.13 -148.35 -104.80
CA LEU A 341 -150.21 -149.34 -104.68
C LEU A 341 -151.56 -148.92 -105.31
N ARG A 342 -151.86 -149.05 -106.60
CA ARG A 342 -151.37 -149.92 -107.69
C ARG A 342 -151.35 -151.44 -107.47
N THR A 343 -151.70 -151.98 -106.29
CA THR A 343 -151.83 -153.45 -106.12
C THR A 343 -152.86 -153.87 -105.05
N LEU A 344 -154.11 -154.15 -105.47
CA LEU A 344 -154.95 -155.32 -105.07
C LEU A 344 -156.40 -155.21 -105.66
N PRO A 345 -156.94 -156.22 -106.39
CA PRO A 345 -158.27 -156.21 -107.05
C PRO A 345 -159.27 -157.23 -106.42
N PRO A 346 -160.51 -157.45 -106.94
CA PRO A 346 -161.57 -156.50 -107.35
C PRO A 346 -162.96 -156.76 -106.70
N ASN A 347 -163.82 -155.71 -106.79
CA ASN A 347 -165.30 -155.71 -106.96
C ASN A 347 -166.24 -156.02 -105.75
N PRO A 348 -167.55 -155.67 -105.78
CA PRO A 348 -168.40 -155.19 -106.89
C PRO A 348 -169.34 -154.00 -106.47
N PRO A 349 -170.62 -153.90 -106.89
CA PRO A 349 -171.13 -152.85 -107.77
C PRO A 349 -172.05 -151.82 -107.07
N LEU A 350 -172.34 -150.75 -107.84
CA LEU A 350 -173.58 -149.97 -107.93
C LEU A 350 -174.13 -149.15 -106.74
N ALA A 351 -174.40 -147.88 -107.11
CA ALA A 351 -175.44 -146.96 -106.63
C ALA A 351 -175.20 -146.31 -105.25
N SER A 352 -175.20 -144.98 -105.08
CA SER A 352 -175.86 -143.90 -105.84
C SER A 352 -175.00 -142.64 -105.84
#